data_AF-A0A7W7DI87-F1
#
_entry.id   AF-A0A7W7DI87-F1
#
_cell.length_a   1.000
_cell.length_b   1.000
_cell.length_c   1.000
_cell.angle_alpha   90.00
_cell.angle_beta   90.00
_cell.angle_gamma   90.00
#
_symmetry.space_group_name_H-M   'P 1'
#
loop_
_entity.id
_entity.type
_entity.pdbx_description
1 polymer ?
#
loop_
_entity_poly.entity_id
_entity_poly.type
_entity_poly.pdbx_seq_one_letter_code
_entity_poly.pdbx_strand_id
1 'polypeptide(L)' 'MTASHNPRACQLCGSLRHPATAKQGRELAKHLAQQPLPQQKRDDR' A
#
# COMPACT_ATOMS: atom_id res chain seq x y z
N MET A 1 -13.14 -8.87 -19.74
CA MET A 1 -14.13 -8.89 -18.65
C MET A 1 -13.48 -8.35 -17.39
N THR A 2 -13.72 -7.09 -17.05
CA THR A 2 -13.22 -6.48 -15.81
C THR A 2 -14.02 -7.06 -14.66
N ALA A 3 -13.44 -7.98 -13.90
CA ALA A 3 -14.07 -8.47 -12.68
C ALA A 3 -14.35 -7.26 -11.77
N SER A 4 -15.63 -6.95 -11.54
CA SER A 4 -16.02 -5.82 -10.69
C SER A 4 -15.50 -6.07 -9.28
N HIS A 5 -14.44 -5.34 -8.92
CA HIS A 5 -13.87 -5.39 -7.59
C HIS A 5 -14.93 -4.86 -6.59
N ASN A 6 -15.40 -5.73 -5.68
CA ASN A 6 -16.25 -5.30 -4.57
C ASN A 6 -15.35 -4.90 -3.40
N PRO A 7 -15.17 -3.59 -3.13
CA PRO A 7 -14.24 -3.15 -2.11
C PRO A 7 -14.72 -3.57 -0.71
N ARG A 8 -16.03 -3.71 -0.48
CA ARG A 8 -16.58 -4.12 0.85
C ARG A 8 -16.27 -5.58 1.17
N ALA A 9 -16.20 -6.44 0.16
CA ALA A 9 -15.84 -7.85 0.31
C ALA A 9 -14.33 -8.11 0.18
N CYS A 10 -13.55 -7.12 -0.28
CA CYS A 10 -12.11 -7.27 -0.40
C CYS A 10 -11.43 -7.05 0.96
N GLN A 11 -10.80 -8.10 1.48
CA GLN A 11 -10.05 -8.06 2.74
C GLN A 11 -8.92 -7.02 2.74
N LEU A 12 -8.24 -6.83 1.60
CA LEU A 12 -7.25 -5.78 1.44
C LEU A 12 -7.89 -4.40 1.59
N CYS A 13 -9.00 -4.13 0.90
CA CYS A 13 -9.70 -2.85 0.99
C CYS A 13 -10.38 -2.62 2.35
N GLY A 14 -10.74 -3.68 3.07
CA GLY A 14 -11.17 -3.62 4.47
C GLY A 14 -10.00 -3.22 5.38
N SER A 15 -8.85 -3.88 5.23
CA SER A 15 -7.64 -3.59 6.00
C SER A 15 -7.11 -2.17 5.76
N LEU A 16 -7.17 -1.66 4.52
CA LEU A 16 -6.77 -0.29 4.20
C LEU A 16 -7.74 0.77 4.74
N ARG A 17 -9.01 0.41 4.95
CA ARG A 17 -10.03 1.29 5.54
C ARG A 17 -10.08 1.25 7.05
N HIS A 18 -9.47 0.24 7.67
CA HIS A 18 -9.46 0.12 9.12
C HIS A 18 -8.61 1.27 9.71
N PRO A 19 -9.14 2.04 10.68
CA PRO A 19 -8.51 3.29 11.11
C PRO A 19 -7.12 3.09 11.75
N ALA A 20 -6.90 1.95 12.41
CA ALA A 20 -5.62 1.60 13.01
C ALA A 20 -4.50 1.44 11.96
N THR A 21 -4.77 0.73 10.87
CA THR A 21 -3.85 0.48 9.76
C THR A 21 -3.74 1.68 8.82
N ALA A 22 -4.80 2.47 8.66
CA ALA A 22 -4.76 3.73 7.90
C ALA A 22 -3.79 4.76 8.55
N LYS A 23 -3.71 4.80 9.89
CA LYS A 23 -2.70 5.61 10.60
C LYS A 23 -1.29 5.11 10.29
N GLN A 24 -1.05 3.80 10.42
CA GLN A 24 0.25 3.20 10.12
C GLN A 24 0.68 3.44 8.67
N GLY A 25 -0.25 3.29 7.71
CA GLY A 25 0.02 3.56 6.29
C GLY A 25 0.39 5.03 6.01
N ARG A 26 -0.26 5.99 6.67
CA ARG A 26 0.08 7.42 6.55
C ARG A 26 1.45 7.74 7.14
N GLU A 27 1.78 7.19 8.30
CA GLU A 27 3.10 7.38 8.91
C GLU A 27 4.20 6.70 8.09
N LEU A 28 3.93 5.51 7.54
CA LEU A 28 4.84 4.86 6.60
C LEU A 28 5.05 5.69 5.33
N ALA A 29 3.99 6.26 4.76
CA ALA A 29 4.10 7.12 3.58
C ALA A 29 4.93 8.39 3.86
N LYS A 30 4.74 9.04 5.03
CA LYS A 30 5.57 10.18 5.45
C LYS A 30 7.04 9.77 5.63
N HIS A 31 7.28 8.62 6.26
CA HIS A 31 8.62 8.07 6.44
C HIS A 31 9.30 7.82 5.09
N LEU A 32 8.62 7.16 4.16
CA LEU A 32 9.14 6.86 2.83
C LEU A 32 9.33 8.10 1.96
N ALA A 33 8.57 9.18 2.19
CA ALA A 33 8.81 10.46 1.51
C ALA A 33 10.13 11.12 1.96
N GLN A 34 10.53 10.91 3.22
CA GLN A 34 11.80 11.41 3.75
C GLN A 34 12.96 10.44 3.49
N GLN A 35 12.67 9.14 3.48
CA GLN A 35 13.61 8.04 3.29
C GLN A 35 13.07 7.10 2.22
N PRO A 36 13.19 7.47 0.93
CA PRO A 36 12.72 6.61 -0.14
C PRO A 36 13.42 5.25 -0.07
N LEU A 37 12.65 4.20 -0.37
CA LEU A 37 13.22 2.86 -0.45
C LEU A 37 14.39 2.87 -1.44
N PRO A 38 15.50 2.17 -1.11
CA PRO A 38 16.60 2.02 -2.05
C PRO A 38 16.02 1.41 -3.33
N GLN A 39 16.17 2.15 -4.44
CA GLN A 39 15.77 1.65 -5.75
C GLN A 39 16.57 0.37 -5.98
N GLN A 40 15.88 -0.78 -6.04
CA GLN A 40 16.53 -2.00 -6.47
C GLN A 40 16.97 -1.74 -7.92
N LYS A 41 18.29 -1.57 -8.11
CA LYS A 41 18.85 -1.57 -9.47
C LYS A 41 18.45 -2.92 -10.06
N ARG A 42 17.69 -2.85 -11.15
CA ARG A 42 17.34 -4.02 -11.93
C ARG A 42 18.67 -4.57 -12.44
N ASP A 43 19.12 -5.69 -11.86
CA ASP A 43 20.32 -6.39 -12.29
C ASP A 43 19.97 -7.01 -13.65
N ASP A 44 20.38 -6.33 -14.71
CA ASP A 44 20.27 -6.83 -16.09
C ASP A 44 21.48 -7.73 -16.33
N ARG A 45 21.32 -9.00 -15.96
CA ARG A 45 22.27 -10.08 -16.25
C ARG A 45 21.56 -11.24 -16.92
#